data_AF-D4DQE7-F1
#
_entry.id   AF-D4DQE7-F1
#
_cell.length_a   1.000
_cell.length_b   1.000
_cell.length_c   1.000
_cell.angle_alpha   90.00
_cell.angle_beta   90.00
_cell.angle_gamma   90.00
#
_symmetry.space_group_name_H-M   'P 1'
#
loop_
_entity.id
_entity.type
_entity.pdbx_description
1 polymer ?
#
loop_
_entity_poly.entity_id
_entity_poly.type
_entity_poly.pdbx_seq_one_letter_code
_entity_poly.pdbx_strand_id
1 'polypeptide(L)' 'MFEHDRFAARGEMAARKLIVFKHDSALGSQPAHKLFDAVKVERVNGESGTPASGFGDYKISVVSDGLNGVSVEELL' A
#
# COMPACT_ATOMS: atom_id res chain seq x y z
N MET A 1 -14.99 0.12 -1.40
CA MET A 1 -14.97 1.26 -0.45
C MET A 1 -15.50 2.53 -1.10
N PHE A 2 -14.87 3.05 -2.17
CA PHE A 2 -15.31 4.30 -2.82
C PHE A 2 -16.35 4.11 -3.94
N GLU A 3 -16.59 2.88 -4.40
CA GLU A 3 -17.54 2.57 -5.49
C GLU A 3 -18.95 3.13 -5.26
N HIS A 4 -19.40 3.14 -4.01
CA HIS A 4 -20.75 3.56 -3.61
C HIS A 4 -20.76 4.93 -2.90
N ASP A 5 -19.59 5.53 -2.65
CA ASP A 5 -19.43 6.81 -1.94
C ASP A 5 -19.03 7.92 -2.93
N ARG A 6 -19.89 8.16 -3.92
CA ARG A 6 -19.67 9.18 -4.95
C ARG A 6 -20.29 10.51 -4.53
N PHE A 7 -19.45 11.47 -4.19
CA PHE A 7 -19.85 12.84 -3.87
C PHE A 7 -19.05 13.84 -4.70
N ALA A 8 -19.70 14.93 -5.16
CA ALA A 8 -19.08 15.95 -6.03
C ALA A 8 -17.81 16.58 -5.43
N ALA A 9 -17.71 16.63 -4.09
CA ALA A 9 -16.55 17.17 -3.40
C ALA A 9 -15.33 16.23 -3.34
N ARG A 10 -15.48 14.92 -3.61
CA ARG A 10 -14.42 13.92 -3.45
C ARG A 10 -13.63 13.61 -4.73
N GLY A 11 -14.11 14.07 -5.89
CA GLY A 11 -13.51 13.71 -7.18
C GLY A 11 -13.57 12.20 -7.45
N GLU A 12 -12.67 11.71 -8.32
CA GLU A 12 -12.55 10.29 -8.64
C GLU A 12 -11.56 9.59 -7.70
N MET A 13 -12.08 8.90 -6.69
CA MET A 13 -11.29 8.09 -5.76
C MET A 13 -11.47 6.60 -6.07
N ALA A 14 -10.37 5.88 -6.15
CA ALA A 14 -10.36 4.42 -6.31
C ALA A 14 -9.33 3.80 -5.36
N ALA A 15 -9.67 2.65 -4.79
CA ALA A 15 -8.67 1.84 -4.09
C ALA A 15 -7.67 1.29 -5.11
N ARG A 16 -6.37 1.52 -4.89
CA ARG A 16 -5.33 1.17 -5.88
C ARG A 16 -4.54 -0.08 -5.53
N LYS A 17 -4.40 -0.40 -4.25
CA LYS A 17 -3.73 -1.60 -3.74
C LYS A 17 -4.13 -1.82 -2.29
N LEU A 18 -4.38 -3.07 -1.92
CA LEU A 18 -4.65 -3.50 -0.55
C LEU A 18 -3.56 -4.49 -0.14
N ILE A 19 -2.83 -4.19 0.93
CA ILE A 19 -1.78 -5.05 1.46
C ILE A 19 -2.23 -5.51 2.84
N VAL A 20 -2.37 -6.82 3.01
CA VAL A 20 -2.80 -7.44 4.27
C VAL A 20 -1.61 -8.16 4.89
N PHE A 21 -1.30 -7.82 6.14
CA PHE A 21 -0.34 -8.54 6.97
C PHE A 21 -1.10 -9.43 7.95
N LYS A 22 -1.02 -10.74 7.77
CA LYS A 22 -1.70 -11.73 8.61
C LYS A 22 -0.70 -12.37 9.56
N HIS A 23 -0.91 -12.17 10.86
CA HIS A 23 -0.09 -12.78 11.90
C HIS A 23 -0.52 -14.22 12.19
N ASP A 24 0.45 -15.08 12.48
CA ASP A 24 0.18 -16.46 12.90
C ASP A 24 -0.27 -16.56 14.37
N SER A 25 0.00 -15.53 15.18
CA SER A 25 -0.40 -15.44 16.59
C SER A 25 -1.44 -14.36 16.81
N ALA A 26 -2.43 -14.64 17.67
CA ALA A 26 -3.46 -13.67 18.09
C ALA A 26 -2.89 -12.46 18.83
N LEU A 27 -1.70 -12.59 19.44
CA LEU A 27 -1.01 -11.49 20.12
C LEU A 27 -0.11 -10.66 19.17
N GLY A 28 -0.01 -11.08 17.90
CA GLY A 28 0.90 -10.52 16.92
C GLY A 28 2.28 -11.17 16.93
N SER A 29 2.85 -11.32 15.73
CA SER A 29 4.18 -11.93 15.51
C SER A 29 5.27 -10.89 15.23
N GLN A 30 4.91 -9.68 14.83
CA GLN A 30 5.83 -8.59 14.50
C GLN A 30 5.24 -7.24 14.94
N PRO A 31 6.08 -6.26 15.32
CA PRO A 31 5.64 -4.90 15.58
C PRO A 31 5.06 -4.23 14.33
N ALA A 32 3.99 -3.46 14.49
CA ALA A 32 3.30 -2.79 13.38
C ALA A 32 4.20 -1.87 12.55
N HIS A 33 5.14 -1.15 13.17
CA HIS A 33 6.06 -0.27 12.44
C HIS A 33 6.90 -1.02 11.42
N LYS A 34 7.39 -2.24 11.73
CA LYS A 34 8.16 -3.05 10.78
C LYS A 34 7.32 -3.47 9.57
N LEU A 35 6.03 -3.73 9.78
CA LEU A 35 5.11 -4.09 8.70
C LEU A 35 4.85 -2.91 7.77
N PHE A 36 4.66 -1.71 8.33
CA PHE A 36 4.51 -0.51 7.52
C PHE A 36 5.80 -0.11 6.80
N ASP A 37 6.97 -0.28 7.44
CA ASP A 37 8.27 -0.03 6.82
C ASP A 37 8.54 -0.98 5.64
N ALA A 38 7.95 -2.18 5.64
CA ALA A 38 8.06 -3.14 4.54
C ALA A 38 7.35 -2.65 3.26
N VAL A 39 6.38 -1.74 3.36
CA VAL A 39 5.69 -1.18 2.20
C VAL A 39 6.51 -0.01 1.64
N LYS A 40 7.00 -0.17 0.42
CA LYS A 40 7.76 0.87 -0.28
C LYS A 40 6.94 1.45 -1.41
N VAL A 41 6.90 2.79 -1.47
CA VAL A 41 6.22 3.54 -2.51
C VAL A 41 7.24 4.48 -3.15
N GLU A 42 7.53 4.24 -4.41
CA GLU A 42 8.56 4.97 -5.15
C GLU A 42 7.93 5.60 -6.38
N ARG A 43 8.31 6.84 -6.69
CA ARG A 43 7.94 7.45 -7.96
C ARG A 43 8.93 6.97 -9.02
N VAL A 44 8.41 6.29 -10.03
CA VAL A 44 9.21 5.65 -11.10
C VAL A 44 9.09 6.36 -12.44
N ASN A 45 8.08 7.22 -12.63
CA ASN A 45 7.91 8.00 -13.86
C ASN A 45 7.79 9.52 -13.60
N GLY A 46 8.16 10.29 -14.62
CA GLY A 46 8.13 11.76 -14.63
C GLY A 46 9.49 12.40 -14.29
N GLU A 47 9.61 13.68 -14.64
CA GLU A 47 10.84 14.44 -14.40
C GLU A 47 10.98 14.82 -12.91
N SER A 48 12.20 14.74 -12.39
CA SER A 48 12.48 15.11 -11.00
C SER A 48 12.08 16.56 -10.72
N GLY A 49 11.42 16.80 -9.58
CA GLY A 49 10.94 18.13 -9.20
C GLY A 49 9.60 18.55 -9.80
N THR A 50 9.02 17.77 -10.73
CA THR A 50 7.65 17.98 -11.20
C THR A 50 6.63 17.29 -10.29
N PRO A 51 5.34 17.65 -10.29
CA PRO A 51 4.32 16.86 -9.59
C PRO A 51 4.04 15.53 -10.31
N ALA A 52 3.64 14.50 -9.56
CA ALA A 52 3.09 13.27 -10.15
C ALA A 52 1.70 13.55 -10.74
N SER A 53 1.42 12.97 -11.89
CA SER A 53 0.20 13.22 -12.67
C SER A 53 -0.86 12.14 -12.47
N GLY A 54 -0.46 10.94 -12.04
CA GLY A 54 -1.38 9.84 -11.78
C GLY A 54 -0.74 8.67 -11.05
N PHE A 55 -1.56 7.66 -10.74
CA PHE A 55 -1.11 6.47 -10.01
C PHE A 55 0.00 5.69 -10.75
N GLY A 56 -0.03 5.67 -12.09
CA GLY A 56 0.98 5.00 -12.91
C GLY A 56 2.39 5.59 -12.77
N ASP A 57 2.54 6.75 -12.13
CA ASP A 57 3.85 7.32 -11.81
C ASP A 57 4.51 6.63 -10.61
N TYR A 58 3.77 5.81 -9.86
CA TYR A 58 4.25 5.13 -8.66
C TYR A 58 4.37 3.62 -8.85
N LYS A 59 5.39 3.05 -8.20
CA LYS A 59 5.56 1.63 -7.98
C LYS A 59 5.43 1.34 -6.50
N ILE A 60 4.55 0.39 -6.16
CA ILE A 60 4.36 -0.08 -4.78
C ILE A 60 4.90 -1.50 -4.69
N SER A 61 5.88 -1.70 -3.82
CA SER A 61 6.47 -3.02 -3.51
C SER A 61 6.37 -3.32 -2.02
N VAL A 62 6.35 -4.60 -1.68
CA VAL A 62 6.40 -5.06 -0.29
C VAL A 62 7.66 -5.89 -0.09
N VAL A 63 8.51 -5.47 0.85
CA VAL A 63 9.74 -6.17 1.20
C VAL A 63 9.44 -7.08 2.40
N SER A 64 9.05 -8.31 2.13
CA SER A 64 8.66 -9.29 3.17
C SER A 64 9.84 -10.04 3.79
N ASP A 65 11.07 -9.84 3.28
CA ASP A 65 12.27 -10.44 3.85
C ASP A 65 12.41 -10.08 5.34
N GLY A 66 12.44 -11.11 6.19
CA GLY A 66 12.58 -10.97 7.64
C GLY A 66 11.28 -10.78 8.41
N LEU A 67 10.11 -10.79 7.76
CA LEU A 67 8.80 -10.79 8.43
C LEU A 67 8.40 -12.19 8.90
N ASN A 68 9.11 -12.71 9.90
CA ASN A 68 8.83 -14.05 10.44
C ASN A 68 7.49 -14.10 11.18
N GLY A 69 6.71 -15.14 10.92
CA GLY A 69 5.39 -15.37 11.55
C GLY A 69 4.28 -14.46 11.02
N VAL A 70 4.50 -13.86 9.85
CA VAL A 70 3.54 -12.99 9.15
C VAL A 70 3.48 -13.40 7.68
N SER A 71 2.27 -13.63 7.17
CA SER A 71 2.00 -13.79 5.75
C SER A 71 1.51 -12.47 5.15
N VAL A 72 1.91 -12.20 3.90
CA VAL A 72 1.55 -10.98 3.17
C VAL A 72 0.63 -11.37 2.02
N GLU A 73 -0.55 -10.76 1.95
CA GLU A 73 -1.49 -10.90 0.84
C GLU A 73 -1.65 -9.53 0.16
N GLU A 74 -1.35 -9.47 -1.14
CA GLU A 74 -1.54 -8.27 -1.97
C GLU A 74 -2.80 -8.47 -2.82
N LEU A 75 -3.76 -7.55 -2.70
CA LEU A 75 -5.07 -7.58 -3.34
C LEU A 75 -5.32 -6.26 -4.08
N LEU A 76 -6.21 -6.32 -5.08
CA LEU A 76 -6.53 -5.27 -6.08
C LEU A 76 -5.49 -5.09 -7.18
#